data_AF-H1ZMV5-F1
#
_entry.id   AF-H1ZMV5-F1
#
_cell.length_a   1.000
_cell.length_b   1.000
_cell.length_c   1.000
_cell.angle_alpha   90.00
_cell.angle_beta   90.00
_cell.angle_gamma   90.00
#
_symmetry.space_group_name_H-M   'P 1'
#
loop_
_entity.id
_entity.type
_entity.pdbx_description
1 polymer ?
#
loop_
_entity_poly.entity_id
_entity_poly.type
_entity_poly.pdbx_seq_one_letter_code
_entity_poly.pdbx_strand_id
1 'polypeptide(L)'
;MMFWNRNKKEKAAAGNEKNRFDHLLSVAEKLPVKALPDLIRAIVRPVQSDFLLAVAEEGTDARPDMTPQEFFFEGLIQVQSYEKMKEGELDGADYPLSLASEMVLPWPWSLTRYIDNVSHIGTHKGRPWKQDKINHYVDLWLPWRIGFVRGGNHSITAGILAGEGTVIPDHVYDMSYLFELVRTDGNHWFVDGQKVEAVKSGRSAAVFEIGRLLTEGAKNG
;
A
#
# COMPACT_ATOMS: atom_id res chain seq x y z
N MET A 1 -12.36 -3.45 -36.47
CA MET A 1 -11.53 -2.29 -36.07
C MET A 1 -11.40 -2.11 -34.54
N MET A 2 -12.42 -2.38 -33.71
CA MET A 2 -12.34 -2.20 -32.24
C MET A 2 -11.31 -3.10 -31.54
N PHE A 3 -11.20 -4.39 -31.90
CA PHE A 3 -10.25 -5.33 -31.28
C PHE A 3 -8.77 -4.97 -31.50
N TRP A 4 -8.43 -4.44 -32.67
CA TRP A 4 -7.04 -4.07 -33.01
C TRP A 4 -6.57 -2.82 -32.26
N ASN A 5 -7.47 -1.86 -32.04
CA ASN A 5 -7.17 -0.65 -31.26
C ASN A 5 -7.06 -0.95 -29.76
N ARG A 6 -7.81 -1.92 -29.23
CA ARG A 6 -7.74 -2.35 -27.84
C ARG A 6 -6.39 -3.00 -27.52
N ASN A 7 -5.94 -3.93 -28.36
CA ASN A 7 -4.62 -4.58 -28.21
C ASN A 7 -3.44 -3.58 -28.30
N LYS A 8 -3.55 -2.52 -29.13
CA LYS A 8 -2.52 -1.47 -29.17
C LYS A 8 -2.49 -0.63 -27.89
N LYS A 9 -3.66 -0.26 -27.34
CA LYS A 9 -3.74 0.51 -26.09
C LYS A 9 -3.21 -0.29 -24.90
N GLU A 10 -3.58 -1.57 -24.79
CA GLU A 10 -3.12 -2.45 -23.72
C GLU A 10 -1.58 -2.67 -23.78
N LYS A 11 -1.02 -2.88 -24.99
CA LYS A 11 0.44 -2.96 -25.15
C LYS A 11 1.15 -1.65 -24.81
N ALA A 12 0.58 -0.50 -25.17
CA ALA A 12 1.16 0.81 -24.85
C ALA A 12 1.10 1.10 -23.34
N ALA A 13 0.00 0.74 -22.67
CA ALA A 13 -0.14 0.85 -21.22
C ALA A 13 0.87 -0.05 -20.49
N ALA A 14 1.00 -1.32 -20.91
CA ALA A 14 1.98 -2.24 -20.35
C ALA A 14 3.42 -1.74 -20.52
N GLY A 15 3.76 -1.19 -21.70
CA GLY A 15 5.07 -0.55 -21.92
C GLY A 15 5.32 0.67 -21.03
N ASN A 16 4.28 1.45 -20.71
CA ASN A 16 4.40 2.58 -19.78
C ASN A 16 4.65 2.11 -18.35
N GLU A 17 3.93 1.08 -17.88
CA GLU A 17 4.14 0.53 -16.54
C GLU A 17 5.53 -0.08 -16.37
N LYS A 18 6.03 -0.82 -17.36
CA LYS A 18 7.40 -1.34 -17.36
C LYS A 18 8.45 -0.22 -17.29
N ASN A 19 8.29 0.82 -18.09
CA ASN A 19 9.22 1.96 -18.08
C ASN A 19 9.23 2.67 -16.71
N ARG A 20 8.06 2.83 -16.08
CA ARG A 20 7.98 3.39 -14.73
C ARG A 20 8.66 2.50 -13.70
N PHE A 21 8.42 1.19 -13.75
CA PHE A 21 9.07 0.20 -12.89
C PHE A 21 10.60 0.31 -12.99
N ASP A 22 11.15 0.24 -14.21
CA ASP A 22 12.60 0.27 -14.44
C ASP A 22 13.22 1.57 -13.94
N HIS A 23 12.55 2.70 -14.18
CA HIS A 23 13.05 3.98 -13.75
C HIS A 23 13.06 4.11 -12.22
N LEU A 24 11.98 3.68 -11.55
CA LEU A 24 11.89 3.70 -10.09
C LEU A 24 12.94 2.79 -9.45
N LEU A 25 13.14 1.58 -9.99
CA LEU A 25 14.15 0.65 -9.48
C LEU A 25 15.57 1.19 -9.70
N SER A 26 15.85 1.78 -10.87
CA SER A 26 17.15 2.43 -11.14
C SER A 26 17.43 3.61 -10.19
N VAL A 27 16.39 4.35 -9.78
CA VAL A 27 16.54 5.39 -8.75
C VAL A 27 16.81 4.76 -7.39
N ALA A 28 16.06 3.72 -7.01
CA ALA A 28 16.24 3.03 -5.74
C ALA A 28 17.65 2.45 -5.57
N GLU A 29 18.21 1.81 -6.59
CA GLU A 29 19.57 1.24 -6.58
C GLU A 29 20.66 2.29 -6.33
N LYS A 30 20.40 3.57 -6.66
CA LYS A 30 21.34 4.68 -6.46
C LYS A 30 21.18 5.36 -5.11
N LEU A 31 20.07 5.13 -4.41
CA LEU A 31 19.80 5.73 -3.11
C LEU A 31 20.50 4.93 -2.01
N PRO A 32 20.99 5.60 -0.94
CA PRO A 32 21.35 4.90 0.28
C PRO A 32 20.15 4.12 0.83
N VAL A 33 20.38 2.93 1.40
CA VAL A 33 19.34 2.06 1.95
C VAL A 33 18.40 2.82 2.90
N LYS A 34 18.95 3.70 3.74
CA LYS A 34 18.19 4.55 4.69
C LYS A 34 17.21 5.53 4.04
N ALA A 35 17.35 5.84 2.76
CA ALA A 35 16.48 6.74 2.00
C ALA A 35 15.38 6.00 1.22
N LEU A 36 15.48 4.67 1.08
CA LEU A 36 14.46 3.85 0.40
C LEU A 36 13.06 3.96 1.03
N PRO A 37 12.89 4.06 2.35
CA PRO A 37 11.55 4.25 2.94
C PRO A 37 10.87 5.54 2.45
N ASP A 38 11.64 6.61 2.23
CA ASP A 38 11.09 7.87 1.70
C ASP A 38 10.69 7.74 0.24
N LEU A 39 11.44 6.96 -0.56
CA LEU A 39 11.04 6.64 -1.93
C LEU A 39 9.76 5.80 -1.95
N ILE A 40 9.60 4.81 -1.07
CA ILE A 40 8.35 4.04 -0.94
C ILE A 40 7.20 4.99 -0.61
N ARG A 41 7.35 5.89 0.38
CA ARG A 41 6.33 6.90 0.71
C ARG A 41 5.97 7.76 -0.49
N ALA A 42 6.96 8.21 -1.27
CA ALA A 42 6.71 9.02 -2.46
C ALA A 42 5.94 8.25 -3.56
N ILE A 43 6.20 6.95 -3.71
CA ILE A 43 5.50 6.11 -4.70
C ILE A 43 4.06 5.79 -4.26
N VAL A 44 3.86 5.53 -2.96
CA VAL A 44 2.57 5.11 -2.40
C VAL A 44 1.62 6.29 -2.15
N ARG A 45 2.14 7.49 -1.83
CA ARG A 45 1.32 8.67 -1.52
C ARG A 45 0.28 8.99 -2.61
N PRO A 46 0.58 8.96 -3.92
CA PRO A 46 -0.45 9.16 -4.95
C PRO A 46 -1.59 8.14 -4.90
N VAL A 47 -1.32 6.88 -4.53
CA VAL A 47 -2.37 5.85 -4.37
C VAL A 47 -3.25 6.17 -3.16
N GLN A 48 -2.63 6.57 -2.04
CA GLN A 48 -3.36 7.04 -0.86
C GLN A 48 -4.25 8.24 -1.23
N SER A 49 -3.71 9.25 -1.92
CA SER A 49 -4.46 10.43 -2.35
C SER A 49 -5.65 10.10 -3.25
N ASP A 50 -5.48 9.19 -4.22
CA ASP A 50 -6.57 8.73 -5.08
C ASP A 50 -7.71 8.12 -4.26
N PHE A 51 -7.38 7.20 -3.34
CA PHE A 51 -8.39 6.54 -2.50
C PHE A 51 -9.10 7.50 -1.52
N LEU A 52 -8.37 8.46 -0.95
CA LEU A 52 -8.96 9.47 -0.06
C LEU A 52 -9.95 10.39 -0.79
N LEU A 53 -9.80 10.54 -2.11
CA LEU A 53 -10.58 11.46 -2.93
C LEU A 53 -11.72 10.78 -3.69
N ALA A 54 -11.54 9.52 -4.10
CA ALA A 54 -12.40 8.81 -5.04
C ALA A 54 -13.90 8.86 -4.69
N VAL A 55 -14.26 8.66 -3.41
CA VAL A 55 -15.69 8.69 -3.02
C VAL A 55 -16.31 10.07 -3.16
N ALA A 56 -15.55 11.13 -2.92
CA ALA A 56 -16.03 12.50 -3.10
C ALA A 56 -16.19 12.87 -4.58
N GLU A 57 -15.35 12.31 -5.46
CA GLU A 57 -15.38 12.57 -6.91
C GLU A 57 -16.38 11.71 -7.66
N GLU A 58 -16.48 10.43 -7.31
CA GLU A 58 -17.15 9.41 -8.13
C GLU A 58 -18.35 8.76 -7.41
N GLY A 59 -18.50 8.98 -6.10
CA GLY A 59 -19.60 8.47 -5.29
C GLY A 59 -19.28 7.22 -4.48
N THR A 60 -20.31 6.58 -3.92
CA THR A 60 -20.16 5.37 -3.11
C THR A 60 -19.53 4.23 -3.93
N ASP A 61 -18.63 3.48 -3.28
CA ASP A 61 -17.90 2.32 -3.85
C ASP A 61 -17.05 2.66 -5.09
N ALA A 62 -16.49 3.88 -5.13
CA ALA A 62 -15.65 4.36 -6.24
C ALA A 62 -14.35 3.56 -6.48
N ARG A 63 -13.87 2.83 -5.48
CA ARG A 63 -12.66 2.00 -5.55
C ARG A 63 -12.90 0.64 -4.90
N PRO A 64 -12.20 -0.42 -5.35
CA PRO A 64 -12.22 -1.71 -4.66
C PRO A 64 -11.53 -1.62 -3.29
N ASP A 65 -11.67 -2.69 -2.49
CA ASP A 65 -10.96 -2.81 -1.21
C ASP A 65 -9.44 -2.71 -1.40
N MET A 66 -8.78 -1.83 -0.64
CA MET A 66 -7.32 -1.66 -0.65
C MET A 66 -6.64 -2.73 0.21
N THR A 67 -6.68 -3.96 -0.30
CA THR A 67 -5.99 -5.12 0.28
C THR A 67 -4.53 -5.19 -0.21
N PRO A 68 -3.64 -5.93 0.48
CA PRO A 68 -2.29 -6.18 -0.03
C PRO A 68 -2.27 -6.83 -1.42
N GLN A 69 -3.25 -7.68 -1.74
CA GLN A 69 -3.42 -8.31 -3.04
C GLN A 69 -3.77 -7.28 -4.11
N GLU A 70 -4.71 -6.38 -3.82
CA GLU A 70 -5.07 -5.29 -4.75
C GLU A 70 -3.90 -4.33 -4.95
N PHE A 71 -3.15 -4.05 -3.88
CA PHE A 71 -2.01 -3.16 -3.96
C PHE A 71 -0.84 -3.76 -4.75
N PHE A 72 -0.45 -5.00 -4.47
CA PHE A 72 0.69 -5.67 -5.12
C PHE A 72 0.27 -6.47 -6.35
N PHE A 73 -0.38 -7.63 -6.15
CA PHE A 73 -0.92 -8.51 -7.18
C PHE A 73 -1.86 -9.58 -6.60
N GLU A 74 -2.78 -10.11 -7.41
CA GLU A 74 -3.80 -11.07 -6.96
C GLU A 74 -3.18 -12.41 -6.55
N GLY A 75 -2.18 -12.88 -7.31
CA GLY A 75 -1.47 -14.13 -7.03
C GLY A 75 -0.79 -14.19 -5.65
N LEU A 76 -0.68 -13.07 -4.94
CA LEU A 76 -0.10 -12.98 -3.61
C LEU A 76 -0.84 -13.88 -2.60
N ILE A 77 -2.14 -14.13 -2.79
CA ILE A 77 -2.93 -15.02 -1.95
C ILE A 77 -2.38 -16.47 -1.89
N GLN A 78 -1.68 -16.91 -2.94
CA GLN A 78 -1.16 -18.28 -3.05
C GLN A 78 0.11 -18.49 -2.23
N VAL A 79 0.83 -17.41 -1.91
CA VAL A 79 2.13 -17.45 -1.22
C VAL A 79 2.08 -16.88 0.19
N GLN A 80 1.00 -16.17 0.54
CA GLN A 80 0.78 -15.73 1.91
C GLN A 80 0.57 -16.93 2.82
N SER A 81 1.40 -17.03 3.85
CA SER A 81 1.26 -18.04 4.90
C SER A 81 0.91 -17.36 6.21
N TYR A 82 -0.29 -17.66 6.72
CA TYR A 82 -0.72 -17.18 8.04
C TYR A 82 0.21 -17.67 9.14
N GLU A 83 0.72 -18.90 9.04
CA GLU A 83 1.69 -19.45 9.98
C GLU A 83 2.97 -18.60 10.03
N LYS A 84 3.57 -18.31 8.86
CA LYS A 84 4.77 -17.45 8.79
C LYS A 84 4.50 -16.03 9.28
N MET A 85 3.34 -15.47 8.97
CA MET A 85 2.94 -14.14 9.43
C MET A 85 2.81 -14.10 10.96
N LYS A 86 2.26 -15.16 11.57
CA LYS A 86 2.09 -15.24 13.03
C LYS A 86 3.35 -15.60 13.79
N GLU A 87 4.23 -16.43 13.23
CA GLU A 87 5.47 -16.84 13.87
C GLU A 87 6.41 -15.66 14.17
N GLY A 88 6.42 -14.65 13.30
CA GLY A 88 7.24 -13.44 13.42
C GLY A 88 6.45 -12.17 13.71
N GLU A 89 5.23 -12.27 14.26
CA GLU A 89 4.41 -11.10 14.55
C GLU A 89 5.05 -10.22 15.65
N LEU A 90 5.09 -8.92 15.40
CA LEU A 90 5.70 -7.93 16.29
C LEU A 90 4.62 -7.15 17.06
N ASP A 91 4.99 -6.56 18.19
CA ASP A 91 4.06 -5.75 18.99
C ASP A 91 3.74 -4.43 18.28
N GLY A 92 2.46 -4.19 18.00
CA GLY A 92 1.97 -2.96 17.39
C GLY A 92 2.38 -1.68 18.14
N ALA A 93 2.55 -1.75 19.46
CA ALA A 93 2.96 -0.62 20.29
C ALA A 93 4.35 -0.08 19.92
N ASP A 94 5.23 -0.93 19.38
CA ASP A 94 6.57 -0.54 18.92
C ASP A 94 6.56 0.10 17.53
N TYR A 95 5.44 0.02 16.81
CA TYR A 95 5.29 0.50 15.43
C TYR A 95 4.12 1.46 15.23
N PRO A 96 4.03 2.57 16.00
CA PRO A 96 2.97 3.55 15.80
C PRO A 96 3.05 4.18 14.40
N LEU A 97 1.89 4.37 13.78
CA LEU A 97 1.76 5.03 12.48
C LEU A 97 1.10 6.40 12.68
N SER A 98 1.85 7.47 12.40
CA SER A 98 1.26 8.81 12.32
C SER A 98 0.44 8.92 11.04
N LEU A 99 -0.84 9.29 11.16
CA LEU A 99 -1.71 9.50 10.00
C LEU A 99 -1.28 10.71 9.15
N ALA A 100 -0.46 11.61 9.71
CA ALA A 100 0.06 12.78 9.01
C ALA A 100 1.16 12.44 7.99
N SER A 101 2.00 11.45 8.31
CA SER A 101 3.23 11.18 7.54
C SER A 101 3.31 9.78 6.97
N GLU A 102 2.76 8.78 7.65
CA GLU A 102 2.95 7.37 7.28
C GLU A 102 1.97 6.89 6.21
N MET A 103 2.34 5.80 5.54
CA MET A 103 1.54 5.17 4.50
C MET A 103 0.49 4.27 5.15
N VAL A 104 -0.65 4.85 5.50
CA VAL A 104 -1.85 4.12 5.92
C VAL A 104 -2.87 4.21 4.81
N LEU A 105 -3.35 3.07 4.31
CA LEU A 105 -4.17 3.00 3.12
C LEU A 105 -5.62 2.63 3.49
N PRO A 106 -6.47 3.62 3.85
CA PRO A 106 -7.90 3.38 3.94
C PRO A 106 -8.53 3.30 2.55
N TRP A 107 -9.68 2.63 2.49
CA TRP A 107 -10.61 2.71 1.37
C TRP A 107 -11.97 3.20 1.89
N PRO A 108 -12.23 4.53 1.91
CA PRO A 108 -13.58 4.98 2.17
C PRO A 108 -14.50 4.43 1.06
N TRP A 109 -15.64 3.86 1.45
CA TRP A 109 -16.57 3.23 0.50
C TRP A 109 -17.94 3.93 0.48
N SER A 110 -18.49 4.31 1.64
CA SER A 110 -19.75 5.10 1.71
C SER A 110 -19.53 6.61 1.62
N LEU A 111 -20.21 7.28 0.67
CA LEU A 111 -20.24 8.74 0.57
C LEU A 111 -20.82 9.43 1.81
N THR A 112 -21.93 8.92 2.35
CA THR A 112 -22.54 9.48 3.56
C THR A 112 -21.59 9.44 4.75
N ARG A 113 -20.92 8.29 4.97
CA ARG A 113 -19.95 8.15 6.08
C ARG A 113 -18.71 9.00 5.84
N TYR A 114 -18.27 9.13 4.59
CA TYR A 114 -17.18 10.01 4.21
C TYR A 114 -17.49 11.47 4.57
N ILE A 115 -18.63 12.00 4.10
CA ILE A 115 -19.08 13.35 4.40
C ILE A 115 -19.17 13.56 5.91
N ASP A 116 -19.79 12.64 6.65
CA ASP A 116 -19.93 12.74 8.10
C ASP A 116 -18.57 12.80 8.82
N ASN A 117 -17.66 11.87 8.51
CA ASN A 117 -16.36 11.80 9.20
C ASN A 117 -15.47 13.00 8.85
N VAL A 118 -15.41 13.36 7.56
CA VAL A 118 -14.63 14.53 7.11
C VAL A 118 -15.21 15.83 7.65
N SER A 119 -16.53 15.97 7.83
CA SER A 119 -17.15 17.18 8.38
C SER A 119 -16.90 17.35 9.88
N HIS A 120 -16.75 16.25 10.61
CA HIS A 120 -16.76 16.30 12.07
C HIS A 120 -15.45 15.93 12.75
N ILE A 121 -14.47 15.31 12.09
CA ILE A 121 -13.22 14.87 12.72
C ILE A 121 -12.05 15.77 12.31
N GLY A 122 -11.26 16.18 13.30
CA GLY A 122 -10.12 17.09 13.17
C GLY A 122 -10.07 18.09 14.32
N THR A 123 -8.89 18.40 14.85
CA THR A 123 -8.71 19.43 15.89
C THR A 123 -9.26 20.79 15.45
N HIS A 124 -9.04 21.15 14.18
CA HIS A 124 -9.58 22.39 13.58
C HIS A 124 -11.11 22.39 13.43
N LYS A 125 -11.77 21.24 13.61
CA LYS A 125 -13.24 21.07 13.63
C LYS A 125 -13.79 20.91 15.05
N GLY A 126 -12.95 21.06 16.08
CA GLY A 126 -13.34 20.93 17.48
C GLY A 126 -13.44 19.49 18.01
N ARG A 127 -13.10 18.49 17.19
CA ARG A 127 -13.13 17.07 17.59
C ARG A 127 -11.86 16.36 17.10
N PRO A 128 -10.76 16.44 17.86
CA PRO A 128 -9.51 15.79 17.52
C PRO A 128 -9.70 14.30 17.23
N TRP A 129 -9.02 13.79 16.21
CA TRP A 129 -9.02 12.37 15.90
C TRP A 129 -8.43 11.56 17.05
N LYS A 130 -9.07 10.45 17.40
CA LYS A 130 -8.58 9.48 18.39
C LYS A 130 -8.79 8.07 17.85
N GLN A 131 -7.83 7.19 18.13
CA GLN A 131 -7.97 5.79 17.76
C GLN A 131 -9.10 5.15 18.57
N ASP A 132 -10.05 4.53 17.86
CA ASP A 132 -11.06 3.66 18.44
C ASP A 132 -10.54 2.21 18.38
N LYS A 133 -10.17 1.65 19.52
CA LYS A 133 -9.60 0.29 19.60
C LYS A 133 -10.57 -0.83 19.24
N ILE A 134 -11.86 -0.55 19.09
CA ILE A 134 -12.89 -1.54 18.74
C ILE A 134 -13.20 -1.47 17.23
N ASN A 135 -12.95 -0.34 16.58
CA ASN A 135 -13.34 -0.12 15.19
C ASN A 135 -12.15 0.09 14.23
N HIS A 136 -11.02 0.61 14.72
CA HIS A 136 -9.85 0.90 13.89
C HIS A 136 -8.93 -0.31 13.89
N TYR A 137 -8.95 -1.04 12.77
CA TYR A 137 -8.12 -2.23 12.57
C TYR A 137 -7.11 -1.99 11.46
N VAL A 138 -5.81 -2.12 11.75
CA VAL A 138 -4.74 -1.91 10.76
C VAL A 138 -3.70 -3.03 10.83
N ASP A 139 -3.44 -3.65 9.68
CA ASP A 139 -2.31 -4.57 9.48
C ASP A 139 -1.11 -3.77 8.94
N LEU A 140 -0.02 -3.67 9.70
CA LEU A 140 1.22 -3.08 9.22
C LEU A 140 2.10 -4.16 8.58
N TRP A 141 2.47 -3.94 7.32
CA TRP A 141 3.36 -4.84 6.58
C TRP A 141 4.77 -4.25 6.47
N LEU A 142 5.74 -4.95 7.07
CA LEU A 142 7.17 -4.70 6.95
C LEU A 142 7.76 -5.58 5.82
N PRO A 143 8.86 -5.14 5.16
CA PRO A 143 9.65 -3.94 5.44
C PRO A 143 9.10 -2.65 4.82
N TRP A 144 8.05 -2.72 3.99
CA TRP A 144 7.53 -1.54 3.28
C TRP A 144 6.93 -0.47 4.18
N ARG A 145 6.56 -0.85 5.41
CA ARG A 145 5.90 0.00 6.41
C ARG A 145 4.61 0.63 5.87
N ILE A 146 3.79 -0.20 5.24
CA ILE A 146 2.46 0.16 4.73
C ILE A 146 1.40 -0.43 5.67
N GLY A 147 0.54 0.42 6.21
CA GLY A 147 -0.61 0.02 7.01
C GLY A 147 -1.85 -0.18 6.14
N PHE A 148 -2.34 -1.41 6.05
CA PHE A 148 -3.58 -1.75 5.35
C PHE A 148 -4.76 -1.70 6.32
N VAL A 149 -5.74 -0.85 6.05
CA VAL A 149 -6.88 -0.64 6.95
C VAL A 149 -7.91 -1.74 6.75
N ARG A 150 -8.19 -2.52 7.80
CA ARG A 150 -9.22 -3.57 7.82
C ARG A 150 -10.55 -3.08 8.41
N GLY A 151 -10.50 -2.02 9.21
CA GLY A 151 -11.67 -1.39 9.82
C GLY A 151 -11.41 0.07 10.20
N GLY A 152 -12.46 0.88 10.22
CA GLY A 152 -12.33 2.32 10.51
C GLY A 152 -12.00 3.20 9.31
N ASN A 153 -12.12 2.68 8.08
CA ASN A 153 -11.77 3.35 6.82
C ASN A 153 -12.14 4.85 6.75
N HIS A 154 -13.39 5.21 7.08
CA HIS A 154 -13.86 6.61 7.03
C HIS A 154 -13.25 7.52 8.10
N SER A 155 -13.10 7.02 9.33
CA SER A 155 -12.52 7.81 10.42
C SER A 155 -11.02 7.99 10.22
N ILE A 156 -10.31 6.94 9.82
CA ILE A 156 -8.87 7.01 9.49
C ILE A 156 -8.64 7.97 8.32
N THR A 157 -9.50 7.92 7.28
CA THR A 157 -9.50 8.90 6.18
C THR A 157 -9.56 10.33 6.70
N ALA A 158 -10.47 10.64 7.62
CA ALA A 158 -10.59 11.97 8.20
C ALA A 158 -9.36 12.37 9.03
N GLY A 159 -8.73 11.44 9.76
CA GLY A 159 -7.48 11.68 10.49
C GLY A 159 -6.32 12.04 9.55
N ILE A 160 -6.15 11.30 8.45
CA ILE A 160 -5.13 11.58 7.42
C ILE A 160 -5.36 12.96 6.80
N LEU A 161 -6.59 13.27 6.38
CA LEU A 161 -6.92 14.57 5.77
C LEU A 161 -6.76 15.75 6.75
N ALA A 162 -6.98 15.51 8.04
CA ALA A 162 -6.74 16.50 9.09
C ALA A 162 -5.25 16.63 9.45
N GLY A 163 -4.38 15.75 8.94
CA GLY A 163 -2.95 15.74 9.23
C GLY A 163 -2.64 15.43 10.70
N GLU A 164 -3.48 14.65 11.36
CA GLU A 164 -3.37 14.38 12.80
C GLU A 164 -3.76 12.94 13.18
N GLY A 165 -3.35 12.55 14.38
CA GLY A 165 -3.65 11.24 14.93
C GLY A 165 -2.55 10.21 14.69
N THR A 166 -2.57 9.20 15.55
CA THR A 166 -1.64 8.06 15.53
C THR A 166 -2.46 6.79 15.70
N VAL A 167 -2.24 5.83 14.83
CA VAL A 167 -2.82 4.49 14.93
C VAL A 167 -1.73 3.52 15.40
N ILE A 168 -2.03 2.76 16.44
CA ILE A 168 -1.28 1.58 16.84
C ILE A 168 -1.84 0.40 16.01
N PRO A 169 -1.04 -0.24 15.14
CA PRO A 169 -1.51 -1.39 14.37
C PRO A 169 -1.94 -2.54 15.28
N ASP A 170 -2.95 -3.30 14.85
CA ASP A 170 -3.40 -4.51 15.55
C ASP A 170 -2.44 -5.66 15.29
N HIS A 171 -1.90 -5.70 14.08
CA HIS A 171 -0.94 -6.70 13.64
C HIS A 171 0.24 -6.01 12.94
N VAL A 172 1.45 -6.48 13.26
CA VAL A 172 2.68 -6.07 12.55
C VAL A 172 3.34 -7.32 12.01
N TYR A 173 3.34 -7.44 10.69
CA TYR A 173 3.85 -8.62 9.99
C TYR A 173 5.17 -8.30 9.28
N ASP A 174 6.21 -9.08 9.59
CA ASP A 174 7.40 -9.15 8.74
C ASP A 174 7.12 -10.05 7.53
N MET A 175 6.99 -9.42 6.37
CA MET A 175 6.69 -10.09 5.11
C MET A 175 7.95 -10.37 4.29
N SER A 176 9.14 -10.24 4.87
CA SER A 176 10.42 -10.42 4.17
C SER A 176 10.59 -11.83 3.58
N TYR A 177 9.91 -12.84 4.12
CA TYR A 177 9.89 -14.19 3.55
C TYR A 177 9.32 -14.23 2.12
N LEU A 178 8.46 -13.27 1.74
CA LEU A 178 7.94 -13.18 0.37
C LEU A 178 9.05 -12.91 -0.64
N PHE A 179 10.17 -12.30 -0.22
CA PHE A 179 11.33 -12.08 -1.07
C PHE A 179 12.13 -13.36 -1.34
N GLU A 180 11.75 -14.51 -0.83
CA GLU A 180 12.32 -15.79 -1.28
C GLU A 180 11.46 -16.42 -2.38
N LEU A 181 10.16 -16.13 -2.37
CA LEU A 181 9.16 -16.78 -3.20
C LEU A 181 8.79 -15.94 -4.43
N VAL A 182 8.69 -14.63 -4.28
CA VAL A 182 8.12 -13.72 -5.28
C VAL A 182 9.18 -12.83 -5.91
N ARG A 183 9.13 -12.69 -7.23
CA ARG A 183 9.91 -11.71 -8.00
C ARG A 183 9.03 -11.03 -9.03
N THR A 184 9.47 -9.87 -9.50
CA THR A 184 8.91 -9.26 -10.72
C THR A 184 9.99 -8.67 -11.61
N ASP A 185 9.78 -8.76 -12.92
CA ASP A 185 10.59 -8.07 -13.92
C ASP A 185 9.96 -6.74 -14.36
N GLY A 186 8.86 -6.32 -13.73
CA GLY A 186 8.06 -5.15 -14.11
C GLY A 186 7.06 -5.39 -15.23
N ASN A 187 7.10 -6.54 -15.91
CA ASN A 187 6.08 -6.98 -16.86
C ASN A 187 5.17 -8.05 -16.26
N HIS A 188 5.75 -8.96 -15.48
CA HIS A 188 5.07 -10.08 -14.86
C HIS A 188 5.58 -10.33 -13.44
N TRP A 189 4.72 -10.94 -12.65
CA TRP A 189 5.04 -11.53 -11.36
C TRP A 189 5.45 -12.99 -11.55
N PHE A 190 6.38 -13.42 -10.71
CA PHE A 190 6.90 -14.78 -10.66
C PHE A 190 6.81 -15.29 -9.24
N VAL A 191 6.31 -16.50 -9.07
CA VAL A 191 6.28 -17.25 -7.80
C VAL A 191 7.08 -18.52 -7.99
N ASP A 192 8.09 -18.75 -7.16
CA ASP A 192 9.01 -19.88 -7.27
C ASP A 192 9.60 -20.03 -8.68
N GLY A 193 9.92 -18.89 -9.30
CA GLY A 193 10.42 -18.78 -10.67
C GLY A 193 9.38 -19.01 -11.78
N GLN A 194 8.15 -19.39 -11.44
CA GLN A 194 7.05 -19.58 -12.39
C GLN A 194 6.29 -18.27 -12.60
N LYS A 195 6.06 -17.92 -13.86
CA LYS A 195 5.28 -16.74 -14.25
C LYS A 195 3.81 -16.92 -13.85
N VAL A 196 3.24 -15.97 -13.09
CA VAL A 196 1.87 -16.08 -12.55
C VAL A 196 0.89 -15.04 -13.09
N GLU A 197 1.28 -13.76 -13.12
CA GLU A 197 0.36 -12.65 -13.42
C GLU A 197 1.11 -11.54 -14.18
N ALA A 198 0.41 -10.76 -15.01
CA ALA A 198 0.97 -9.54 -15.57
C ALA A 198 0.98 -8.40 -14.54
N VAL A 199 2.00 -7.55 -14.58
CA VAL A 199 2.09 -6.36 -13.71
C VAL A 199 1.03 -5.35 -14.16
N LYS A 200 0.09 -5.03 -13.26
CA LYS A 200 -0.93 -4.00 -13.47
C LYS A 200 -0.44 -2.59 -13.16
N SER A 201 0.50 -2.47 -12.22
CA SER A 201 1.06 -1.21 -11.72
C SER A 201 2.57 -1.34 -11.59
N GLY A 202 3.31 -0.61 -12.44
CA GLY A 202 4.77 -0.56 -12.36
C GLY A 202 5.26 0.07 -11.05
N ARG A 203 4.45 0.96 -10.46
CA ARG A 203 4.69 1.54 -9.14
C ARG A 203 4.64 0.49 -8.04
N SER A 204 3.59 -0.33 -8.01
CA SER A 204 3.43 -1.38 -7.00
C SER A 204 4.50 -2.47 -7.13
N ALA A 205 4.82 -2.87 -8.37
CA ALA A 205 5.93 -3.76 -8.65
C ALA A 205 7.27 -3.20 -8.14
N ALA A 206 7.52 -1.90 -8.37
CA ALA A 206 8.74 -1.25 -7.88
C ALA A 206 8.78 -1.20 -6.35
N VAL A 207 7.66 -0.86 -5.68
CA VAL A 207 7.57 -0.89 -4.21
C VAL A 207 7.97 -2.27 -3.68
N PHE A 208 7.45 -3.34 -4.28
CA PHE A 208 7.78 -4.71 -3.88
C PHE A 208 9.30 -4.96 -3.90
N GLU A 209 9.95 -4.70 -5.04
CA GLU A 209 11.39 -4.93 -5.21
C GLU A 209 12.26 -3.96 -4.36
N ILE A 210 11.80 -2.74 -4.11
CA ILE A 210 12.48 -1.81 -3.18
C ILE A 210 12.46 -2.36 -1.75
N GLY A 211 11.37 -3.02 -1.32
CA GLY A 211 11.32 -3.73 -0.03
C GLY A 211 12.37 -4.84 0.08
N ARG A 212 12.66 -5.52 -1.02
CA ARG A 212 13.74 -6.52 -1.07
C ARG A 212 15.10 -5.86 -0.89
N LEU A 213 15.37 -4.75 -1.59
CA LEU A 213 16.62 -3.97 -1.45
C LEU A 213 16.83 -3.48 -0.01
N LEU A 214 15.77 -3.08 0.70
CA LEU A 214 15.82 -2.74 2.12
C LEU A 214 16.35 -3.89 2.96
N THR A 215 15.80 -5.10 2.75
CA THR A 215 16.17 -6.31 3.50
C THR A 215 17.60 -6.76 3.19
N GLU A 216 18.00 -6.74 1.91
CA GLU A 216 19.35 -7.10 1.49
C GLU A 216 20.40 -6.10 2.03
N GLY A 217 20.08 -4.80 2.01
CA GLY A 217 20.93 -3.76 2.58
C GLY A 217 21.11 -3.87 4.09
N ALA A 218 20.06 -4.21 4.83
CA ALA A 218 20.11 -4.42 6.28
C ALA A 218 20.96 -5.63 6.70
N LYS A 219 21.12 -6.63 5.83
CA LYS A 219 21.99 -7.80 6.09
C LYS A 219 23.48 -7.50 5.89
N ASN A 220 23.82 -6.42 5.20
CA ASN A 220 25.18 -6.07 4.78
C ASN A 220 25.80 -4.87 5.54
N GLY A 221 25.07 -4.27 6.48
CA GLY A 221 25.51 -3.11 7.27
C GLY A 221 25.53 -3.42 8.76
#